data_AF-A0A9W9ZF27-F1
#
_entry.id   AF-A0A9W9ZF27-F1
#
_cell.length_a   1.000
_cell.length_b   1.000
_cell.length_c   1.000
_cell.angle_alpha   90.00
_cell.angle_beta   90.00
_cell.angle_gamma   90.00
#
_symmetry.space_group_name_H-M   'P 1'
#
loop_
_entity.id
_entity.type
_entity.pdbx_description
1 polymer ?
#
loop_
_entity_poly.entity_id
_entity_poly.type
_entity_poly.pdbx_seq_one_letter_code
_entity_poly.pdbx_strand_id
1 'polypeptide(L)'
;MKLEKLYRFAVDRFVNVGEQIASENEDVADEMREACEEAKSSGETIFNLTTSAGDSIDDGVPSAAEKSGMVRAARSLLSAVTRVLIIADSVVVKRLLKAVKKVDDRLKELEAHLSGDRQNDLKDDTLKAEMGAARSILEKSTMMLLTTSKTCLRHPDSRSAKGNREGVFKKMREAMATITSVVQDEHKEEELENGCLAMDLGEFEATLEAYKQSSPDDSEAKIKFQKAFANILDDVQSVINSPHTRKEKREKILALCENAQDIMKDILEKTQKRQE
;
A
#
# COMPACT_ATOMS: atom_id res chain seq x y z
N MET A 1 38.08 -39.30 -18.86
CA MET A 1 38.72 -38.67 -17.67
C MET A 1 38.28 -37.23 -17.31
N LYS A 2 38.32 -36.21 -18.18
CA LYS A 2 37.88 -34.83 -17.77
C LYS A 2 36.36 -34.69 -17.60
N LEU A 3 35.57 -35.36 -18.43
CA LEU A 3 34.10 -35.25 -18.43
C LEU A 3 33.43 -36.00 -17.25
N GLU A 4 33.90 -37.21 -16.92
CA GLU A 4 33.31 -38.02 -15.81
C GLU A 4 33.56 -37.38 -14.45
N LYS A 5 34.77 -36.82 -14.23
CA LYS A 5 35.09 -36.08 -13.01
C LYS A 5 34.23 -34.83 -12.86
N LEU A 6 33.96 -34.13 -13.96
CA LEU A 6 33.11 -32.94 -13.96
C LEU A 6 31.64 -33.29 -13.65
N TYR A 7 31.15 -34.38 -14.23
CA TYR A 7 29.80 -34.89 -13.98
C TYR A 7 29.59 -35.26 -12.50
N ARG A 8 30.50 -36.08 -11.94
CA ARG A 8 30.41 -36.48 -10.53
C ARG A 8 30.45 -35.28 -9.60
N PHE A 9 31.36 -34.34 -9.87
CA PHE A 9 31.43 -33.09 -9.12
C PHE A 9 30.13 -32.27 -9.18
N ALA A 10 29.44 -32.25 -10.33
CA ALA A 10 28.17 -31.56 -10.48
C ALA A 10 27.05 -32.20 -9.65
N VAL A 11 26.96 -33.54 -9.64
CA VAL A 11 25.98 -34.28 -8.82
C VAL A 11 26.26 -34.08 -7.34
N ASP A 12 27.52 -34.23 -6.91
CA ASP A 12 27.91 -34.03 -5.51
C ASP A 12 27.61 -32.59 -5.05
N ARG A 13 27.89 -31.59 -5.89
CA ARG A 13 27.56 -30.19 -5.58
C ARG A 13 26.04 -29.96 -5.48
N PHE A 14 25.25 -30.57 -6.36
CA PHE A 14 23.79 -30.46 -6.32
C PHE A 14 23.23 -31.07 -5.02
N VAL A 15 23.69 -32.27 -4.66
CA VAL A 15 23.32 -32.97 -3.43
C VAL A 15 23.72 -32.16 -2.20
N ASN A 16 24.95 -31.63 -2.14
CA ASN A 16 25.40 -30.80 -1.01
C ASN A 16 24.52 -29.56 -0.80
N VAL A 17 24.05 -28.93 -1.87
CA VAL A 17 23.11 -27.80 -1.75
C VAL A 17 21.75 -28.26 -1.22
N GLY A 18 21.24 -29.40 -1.70
CA GLY A 18 20.00 -30.00 -1.20
C GLY A 18 20.08 -30.38 0.28
N GLU A 19 21.17 -31.01 0.71
CA GLU A 19 21.44 -31.37 2.11
C GLU A 19 21.59 -30.12 3.01
N GLN A 20 22.21 -29.05 2.51
CA GLN A 20 22.26 -27.78 3.23
C GLN A 20 20.84 -27.20 3.40
N ILE A 21 20.03 -27.19 2.35
CA ILE A 21 18.62 -26.76 2.43
C ILE A 21 17.86 -27.62 3.45
N ALA A 22 18.09 -28.94 3.48
CA ALA A 22 17.48 -29.83 4.47
C ALA A 22 17.89 -29.48 5.90
N SER A 23 19.15 -29.14 6.14
CA SER A 23 19.65 -28.77 7.47
C SER A 23 19.04 -27.46 8.01
N GLU A 24 18.69 -26.55 7.11
CA GLU A 24 18.10 -25.25 7.45
C GLU A 24 16.57 -25.28 7.57
N ASN A 25 15.92 -26.34 7.08
CA ASN A 25 14.45 -26.41 6.98
C ASN A 25 13.95 -27.79 7.46
N GLU A 26 13.75 -27.89 8.78
CA GLU A 26 13.34 -29.13 9.48
C GLU A 26 12.06 -29.76 8.89
N ASP A 27 11.12 -28.94 8.41
CA ASP A 27 9.83 -29.38 7.89
C ASP A 27 9.88 -30.07 6.51
N VAL A 28 11.01 -29.96 5.79
CA VAL A 28 11.25 -30.66 4.52
C VAL A 28 12.50 -31.53 4.57
N ALA A 29 13.16 -31.62 5.72
CA ALA A 29 14.50 -32.15 5.83
C ALA A 29 14.57 -33.63 5.42
N ASP A 30 13.58 -34.42 5.83
CA ASP A 30 13.53 -35.86 5.53
C ASP A 30 13.25 -36.12 4.05
N GLU A 31 12.26 -35.44 3.48
CA GLU A 31 11.92 -35.54 2.06
C GLU A 31 13.08 -35.07 1.16
N MET A 32 13.77 -34.00 1.56
CA MET A 32 14.93 -33.47 0.84
C MET A 32 16.13 -34.43 0.91
N ARG A 33 16.41 -35.02 2.07
CA ARG A 33 17.51 -36.00 2.22
C ARG A 33 17.26 -37.24 1.37
N GLU A 34 16.05 -37.79 1.39
CA GLU A 34 15.69 -38.94 0.56
C GLU A 34 15.91 -38.64 -0.94
N ALA A 35 15.43 -37.50 -1.42
CA ALA A 35 15.61 -37.11 -2.82
C ALA A 35 17.11 -36.87 -3.18
N CYS A 36 17.90 -36.36 -2.23
CA CYS A 36 19.35 -36.19 -2.40
C CYS A 36 20.10 -37.53 -2.42
N GLU A 37 19.73 -38.49 -1.57
CA GLU A 37 20.29 -39.85 -1.56
C GLU A 37 19.98 -40.59 -2.87
N GLU A 38 18.75 -40.48 -3.38
CA GLU A 38 18.36 -41.03 -4.68
C GLU A 38 19.17 -40.41 -5.84
N ALA A 39 19.38 -39.09 -5.81
CA ALA A 39 20.20 -38.39 -6.81
C ALA A 39 21.66 -38.86 -6.76
N LYS A 40 22.22 -39.02 -5.56
CA LYS A 40 23.58 -39.51 -5.35
C LYS A 40 23.74 -40.95 -5.85
N SER A 41 22.84 -41.85 -5.46
CA SER A 41 22.85 -43.27 -5.87
C SER A 41 22.68 -43.45 -7.38
N SER A 42 21.75 -42.70 -7.98
CA SER A 42 21.56 -42.68 -9.44
C SER A 42 22.80 -42.11 -10.14
N GLY A 43 23.43 -41.08 -9.57
CA GLY A 43 24.65 -40.47 -10.05
C GLY A 43 25.85 -41.42 -10.06
N GLU A 44 26.03 -42.17 -8.98
CA GLU A 44 27.06 -43.22 -8.84
C GLU A 44 26.83 -44.37 -9.83
N THR A 45 25.56 -44.77 -10.04
CA THR A 45 25.22 -45.81 -11.02
C THR A 45 25.63 -45.41 -12.45
N ILE A 46 25.36 -44.16 -12.85
CA ILE A 46 25.80 -43.64 -14.16
C ILE A 46 27.32 -43.60 -14.26
N PHE A 47 28.00 -43.15 -13.20
CA PHE A 47 29.46 -43.09 -13.16
C PHE A 47 30.10 -44.49 -13.32
N ASN A 48 29.58 -45.49 -12.59
CA ASN A 48 30.08 -46.86 -12.64
C ASN A 48 29.87 -47.48 -14.03
N LEU A 49 28.68 -47.32 -14.63
CA LEU A 49 28.38 -47.81 -15.98
C LEU A 49 29.24 -47.13 -17.06
N THR A 50 29.59 -45.86 -16.87
CA THR A 50 30.44 -45.11 -17.82
C THR A 50 31.91 -45.52 -17.71
N THR A 51 32.41 -45.75 -16.49
CA THR A 51 33.79 -46.17 -16.25
C THR A 51 34.03 -47.60 -16.75
N SER A 52 33.05 -48.50 -16.56
CA SER A 52 33.11 -49.90 -17.00
C SER A 52 33.21 -50.03 -18.53
N ALA A 53 32.52 -49.16 -19.26
CA ALA A 53 32.53 -49.13 -20.72
C ALA A 53 33.84 -48.57 -21.32
N GLY A 54 34.69 -47.91 -20.51
CA GLY A 54 35.96 -47.33 -20.95
C GLY A 54 37.17 -48.27 -20.86
N ASP A 55 37.08 -49.34 -20.06
CA ASP A 55 38.17 -50.31 -19.79
C ASP A 55 38.02 -51.63 -20.59
N SER A 56 36.98 -51.75 -21.42
CA SER A 56 36.74 -52.93 -22.25
C SER A 56 37.69 -52.93 -23.46
N ILE A 57 38.46 -54.01 -23.64
CA ILE A 57 39.39 -54.23 -24.79
C ILE A 57 38.62 -54.49 -26.12
N ASP A 58 37.30 -54.68 -26.04
CA ASP A 58 36.42 -54.95 -27.17
C ASP A 58 35.92 -53.66 -27.84
N ASP A 59 35.74 -53.72 -29.16
CA ASP A 59 35.56 -52.62 -30.11
C ASP A 59 34.48 -51.59 -29.71
N GLY A 60 34.83 -50.63 -28.83
CA GLY A 60 34.27 -49.27 -28.65
C GLY A 60 32.75 -49.06 -28.50
N VAL A 61 31.92 -50.10 -28.55
CA VAL A 61 30.46 -50.01 -28.64
C VAL A 61 29.80 -50.60 -27.39
N PRO A 62 29.16 -49.76 -26.55
CA PRO A 62 28.47 -50.25 -25.37
C PRO A 62 27.34 -51.21 -25.73
N SER A 63 27.21 -52.28 -24.96
CA SER A 63 26.15 -53.29 -25.11
C SER A 63 24.76 -52.66 -24.97
N ALA A 64 23.76 -53.26 -25.62
CA ALA A 64 22.37 -52.82 -25.50
C ALA A 64 21.88 -52.82 -24.03
N ALA A 65 22.39 -53.74 -23.21
CA ALA A 65 22.09 -53.81 -21.79
C ALA A 65 22.69 -52.62 -21.01
N GLU A 66 23.92 -52.22 -21.32
CA GLU A 66 24.62 -51.09 -20.70
C GLU A 66 23.97 -49.76 -21.09
N LYS A 67 23.61 -49.60 -22.37
CA LYS A 67 22.84 -48.44 -22.86
C LYS A 67 21.49 -48.34 -22.15
N SER A 68 20.79 -49.46 -21.98
CA SER A 68 19.52 -49.52 -21.26
C SER A 68 19.68 -49.22 -19.76
N GLY A 69 20.74 -49.72 -19.14
CA GLY A 69 21.10 -49.41 -17.75
C GLY A 69 21.39 -47.93 -17.53
N MET A 70 22.20 -47.33 -18.41
CA MET A 70 22.54 -45.90 -18.38
C MET A 70 21.30 -45.02 -18.56
N VAL A 71 20.41 -45.36 -19.50
CA VAL A 71 19.14 -44.63 -19.70
C VAL A 71 18.23 -44.70 -18.47
N ARG A 72 18.16 -45.86 -17.80
CA ARG A 72 17.38 -46.00 -16.55
C ARG A 72 17.97 -45.15 -15.43
N ALA A 73 19.28 -45.22 -15.22
CA ALA A 73 19.95 -44.42 -14.19
C ALA A 73 19.83 -42.92 -14.46
N ALA A 74 19.92 -42.48 -15.73
CA ALA A 74 19.71 -41.09 -16.13
C ALA A 74 18.27 -40.59 -15.86
N ARG A 75 17.26 -41.42 -16.15
CA ARG A 75 15.86 -41.11 -15.82
C ARG A 75 15.64 -41.03 -14.31
N SER A 76 16.24 -41.95 -13.55
CA SER A 76 16.19 -41.95 -12.09
C SER A 76 16.81 -40.67 -11.51
N LEU A 77 17.99 -40.28 -12.01
CA LEU A 77 18.64 -39.04 -11.61
C LEU A 77 17.79 -37.81 -11.93
N LEU A 78 17.19 -37.74 -13.12
CA LEU A 78 16.32 -36.63 -13.51
C LEU A 78 15.09 -36.54 -12.60
N SER A 79 14.50 -37.68 -12.22
CA SER A 79 13.39 -37.74 -11.27
C SER A 79 13.80 -37.21 -9.90
N ALA A 80 14.93 -37.66 -9.35
CA ALA A 80 15.44 -37.22 -8.06
C ALA A 80 15.81 -35.72 -8.06
N VAL A 81 16.48 -35.24 -9.11
CA VAL A 81 16.79 -33.81 -9.30
C VAL A 81 15.51 -32.97 -9.34
N THR A 82 14.49 -33.42 -10.06
CA THR A 82 13.21 -32.72 -10.13
C THR A 82 12.53 -32.66 -8.75
N ARG A 83 12.55 -33.76 -7.99
CA ARG A 83 12.05 -33.78 -6.60
C ARG A 83 12.78 -32.76 -5.72
N VAL A 84 14.11 -32.76 -5.73
CA VAL A 84 14.92 -31.79 -4.95
C VAL A 84 14.54 -30.34 -5.32
N LEU A 85 14.38 -30.03 -6.61
CA LEU A 85 14.00 -28.70 -7.06
C LEU A 85 12.58 -28.30 -6.61
N ILE A 86 11.61 -29.22 -6.66
CA ILE A 86 10.24 -28.98 -6.17
C ILE A 86 10.23 -28.74 -4.66
N ILE A 87 10.96 -29.55 -3.91
CA ILE A 87 11.05 -29.39 -2.44
C ILE A 87 11.71 -28.04 -2.12
N ALA A 88 12.78 -27.67 -2.82
CA ALA A 88 13.45 -26.39 -2.64
C ALA A 88 12.52 -25.20 -2.94
N ASP A 89 11.71 -25.25 -4.01
CA ASP A 89 10.72 -24.22 -4.32
C ASP A 89 9.65 -24.12 -3.20
N SER A 90 9.21 -25.26 -2.66
CA SER A 90 8.23 -25.29 -1.56
C SER A 90 8.73 -24.57 -0.30
N VAL A 91 10.04 -24.61 -0.01
CA VAL A 91 10.65 -23.88 1.11
C VAL A 91 10.51 -22.37 0.90
N VAL A 92 10.80 -21.89 -0.31
CA VAL A 92 10.69 -20.46 -0.66
C VAL A 92 9.25 -19.99 -0.51
N VAL A 93 8.29 -20.77 -1.01
CA VAL A 93 6.86 -20.47 -0.88
C VAL A 93 6.42 -20.42 0.59
N LYS A 94 6.82 -21.40 1.41
CA LYS A 94 6.52 -21.42 2.85
C LYS A 94 7.10 -20.21 3.58
N ARG A 95 8.35 -19.84 3.29
CA ARG A 95 8.99 -18.63 3.87
C ARG A 95 8.23 -17.36 3.48
N LEU A 96 7.81 -17.24 2.22
CA LEU A 96 7.02 -16.11 1.75
C LEU A 96 5.66 -16.04 2.44
N LEU A 97 4.95 -17.16 2.58
CA LEU A 97 3.67 -17.21 3.29
C LEU A 97 3.80 -16.85 4.77
N LYS A 98 4.86 -17.31 5.45
CA LYS A 98 5.17 -16.89 6.83
C LYS A 98 5.39 -15.39 6.94
N ALA A 99 6.14 -14.79 6.01
CA ALA A 99 6.37 -13.35 5.98
C ALA A 99 5.05 -12.57 5.75
N VAL A 100 4.23 -13.01 4.80
CA VAL A 100 2.90 -12.40 4.54
C VAL A 100 2.00 -12.49 5.77
N LYS A 101 1.95 -13.65 6.44
CA LYS A 101 1.17 -13.81 7.67
C LYS A 101 1.66 -12.86 8.78
N LYS A 102 2.98 -12.74 8.96
CA LYS A 102 3.55 -11.83 9.96
C LYS A 102 3.18 -10.37 9.67
N VAL A 103 3.16 -9.96 8.40
CA VAL A 103 2.72 -8.61 8.01
C VAL A 103 1.23 -8.42 8.28
N ASP A 104 0.39 -9.40 7.95
CA ASP A 104 -1.05 -9.37 8.21
C ASP A 104 -1.36 -9.25 9.72
N ASP A 105 -0.69 -10.04 10.55
CA ASP A 105 -0.85 -9.99 12.01
C ASP A 105 -0.47 -8.60 12.58
N ARG A 106 0.64 -8.01 12.09
CA ARG A 106 1.08 -6.67 12.52
C ARG A 106 0.18 -5.55 12.04
N LEU A 107 -0.36 -5.66 10.83
CA LEU A 107 -1.31 -4.69 10.30
C LEU A 107 -2.60 -4.73 11.12
N LYS A 108 -3.11 -5.92 11.47
CA LYS A 108 -4.26 -6.06 12.37
C LYS A 108 -4.00 -5.48 13.76
N GLU A 109 -2.82 -5.70 14.32
CA GLU A 109 -2.43 -5.12 15.61
C GLU A 109 -2.44 -3.59 15.57
N LEU A 110 -1.86 -3.00 14.53
CA LEU A 110 -1.85 -1.54 14.31
C LEU A 110 -3.26 -1.00 14.07
N GLU A 111 -4.01 -1.63 13.17
CA GLU A 111 -5.31 -1.19 12.67
C GLU A 111 -6.44 -1.38 13.67
N ALA A 112 -6.46 -2.44 14.47
CA ALA A 112 -7.56 -2.70 15.41
C ALA A 112 -7.27 -2.10 16.79
N HIS A 113 -6.08 -2.40 17.34
CA HIS A 113 -5.75 -2.12 18.74
C HIS A 113 -5.09 -0.75 18.90
N LEU A 114 -3.83 -0.62 18.46
CA LEU A 114 -3.00 0.54 18.81
C LEU A 114 -3.57 1.87 18.30
N SER A 115 -3.97 1.93 17.04
CA SER A 115 -4.57 3.14 16.46
C SER A 115 -5.97 3.43 17.00
N GLY A 116 -6.64 2.45 17.62
CA GLY A 116 -8.05 2.53 18.01
C GLY A 116 -8.20 3.02 19.42
N ASP A 117 -7.35 2.48 20.28
CA ASP A 117 -7.13 3.02 21.62
C ASP A 117 -6.70 4.49 21.50
N ARG A 118 -5.74 4.80 20.62
CA ARG A 118 -5.37 6.20 20.35
C ARG A 118 -6.54 7.03 19.82
N GLN A 119 -7.33 6.51 18.87
CA GLN A 119 -8.51 7.22 18.36
C GLN A 119 -9.50 7.57 19.48
N ASN A 120 -9.73 6.66 20.42
CA ASN A 120 -10.64 6.87 21.55
C ASN A 120 -10.09 7.91 22.54
N ASP A 121 -8.76 8.00 22.68
CA ASP A 121 -8.07 8.94 23.59
C ASP A 121 -7.96 10.36 23.03
N LEU A 122 -8.12 10.55 21.71
CA LEU A 122 -8.08 11.87 21.10
C LEU A 122 -9.21 12.75 21.64
N LYS A 123 -9.00 14.07 21.65
CA LYS A 123 -10.03 15.05 22.04
C LYS A 123 -10.59 15.81 20.85
N ASP A 124 -9.74 16.12 19.88
CA ASP A 124 -10.11 16.77 18.63
C ASP A 124 -10.92 15.81 17.74
N ASP A 125 -12.13 16.21 17.39
CA ASP A 125 -13.05 15.41 16.56
C ASP A 125 -12.57 15.26 15.11
N THR A 126 -11.80 16.24 14.60
CA THR A 126 -11.17 16.18 13.28
C THR A 126 -10.08 15.12 13.28
N LEU A 127 -9.17 15.14 14.26
CA LEU A 127 -8.11 14.11 14.38
C LEU A 127 -8.69 12.72 14.61
N LYS A 128 -9.79 12.60 15.36
CA LYS A 128 -10.54 11.33 15.49
C LYS A 128 -11.06 10.83 14.15
N ALA A 129 -11.66 11.73 13.35
CA ALA A 129 -12.20 11.38 12.05
C ALA A 129 -11.07 10.97 11.08
N GLU A 130 -9.95 11.68 11.07
CA GLU A 130 -8.77 11.35 10.27
C GLU A 130 -8.18 9.99 10.66
N MET A 131 -8.00 9.72 11.95
CA MET A 131 -7.54 8.41 12.45
C MET A 131 -8.49 7.29 12.02
N GLY A 132 -9.80 7.50 12.16
CA GLY A 132 -10.81 6.54 11.73
C GLY A 132 -10.79 6.28 10.23
N ALA A 133 -10.61 7.31 9.41
CA ALA A 133 -10.49 7.20 7.96
C ALA A 133 -9.22 6.43 7.56
N ALA A 134 -8.08 6.75 8.16
CA ALA A 134 -6.81 6.08 7.92
C ALA A 134 -6.87 4.59 8.28
N ARG A 135 -7.45 4.25 9.43
CA ARG A 135 -7.72 2.86 9.84
C ARG A 135 -8.56 2.11 8.80
N SER A 136 -9.68 2.69 8.35
CA SER A 136 -10.56 2.04 7.36
C SER A 136 -9.86 1.83 6.01
N ILE A 137 -9.00 2.77 5.59
CA ILE A 137 -8.20 2.61 4.37
C ILE A 137 -7.20 1.48 4.53
N LEU A 138 -6.53 1.39 5.68
CA LEU A 138 -5.55 0.34 5.96
C LEU A 138 -6.20 -1.04 5.98
N GLU A 139 -7.38 -1.17 6.61
CA GLU A 139 -8.20 -2.39 6.62
C GLU A 139 -8.51 -2.89 5.21
N LYS A 140 -9.17 -2.04 4.42
CA LYS A 140 -9.59 -2.35 3.06
C LYS A 140 -8.40 -2.68 2.17
N SER A 141 -7.30 -1.95 2.33
CA SER A 141 -6.07 -2.18 1.56
C SER A 141 -5.43 -3.53 1.91
N THR A 142 -5.42 -3.89 3.20
CA THR A 142 -4.91 -5.19 3.67
C THR A 142 -5.71 -6.35 3.09
N MET A 143 -7.05 -6.24 3.07
CA MET A 143 -7.92 -7.25 2.42
C MET A 143 -7.65 -7.40 0.91
N MET A 144 -7.19 -6.35 0.23
CA MET A 144 -6.90 -6.36 -1.21
C MET A 144 -5.48 -6.82 -1.56
N LEU A 145 -4.54 -6.85 -0.61
CA LEU A 145 -3.13 -7.14 -0.88
C LEU A 145 -2.92 -8.51 -1.53
N LEU A 146 -3.55 -9.56 -0.99
CA LEU A 146 -3.39 -10.91 -1.50
C LEU A 146 -3.94 -11.02 -2.92
N THR A 147 -5.14 -10.49 -3.16
CA THR A 147 -5.82 -10.55 -4.46
C THR A 147 -5.04 -9.80 -5.53
N THR A 148 -4.59 -8.57 -5.25
CA THR A 148 -3.81 -7.77 -6.20
C THR A 148 -2.44 -8.39 -6.48
N SER A 149 -1.77 -8.93 -5.46
CA SER A 149 -0.48 -9.62 -5.60
C SER A 149 -0.61 -10.91 -6.41
N LYS A 150 -1.62 -11.75 -6.13
CA LYS A 150 -1.88 -12.99 -6.88
C LYS A 150 -2.23 -12.69 -8.34
N THR A 151 -2.96 -11.60 -8.59
CA THR A 151 -3.30 -11.17 -9.96
C THR A 151 -2.05 -10.74 -10.74
N CYS A 152 -1.11 -10.03 -10.10
CA CYS A 152 0.18 -9.69 -10.73
C CYS A 152 1.01 -10.92 -11.08
N LEU A 153 1.01 -11.95 -10.22
CA LEU A 153 1.73 -13.20 -10.48
C LEU A 153 1.12 -14.00 -11.63
N ARG A 154 -0.21 -13.98 -11.78
CA ARG A 154 -0.91 -14.65 -12.90
C ARG A 154 -0.76 -13.91 -14.23
N HIS A 155 -0.59 -12.60 -14.19
CA HIS A 155 -0.53 -11.75 -15.38
C HIS A 155 0.67 -10.79 -15.30
N PRO A 156 1.90 -11.31 -15.44
CA PRO A 156 3.14 -10.54 -15.21
C PRO A 156 3.32 -9.37 -16.18
N ASP A 157 2.69 -9.38 -17.35
CA ASP A 157 2.80 -8.31 -18.35
C ASP A 157 1.67 -7.28 -18.28
N SER A 158 0.66 -7.49 -17.42
CA SER A 158 -0.46 -6.58 -17.28
C SER A 158 -0.07 -5.33 -16.50
N ARG A 159 -0.02 -4.18 -17.20
CA ARG A 159 0.18 -2.86 -16.56
C ARG A 159 -0.91 -2.55 -15.54
N SER A 160 -2.16 -2.90 -15.83
CA SER A 160 -3.29 -2.66 -14.92
C SER A 160 -3.17 -3.48 -13.65
N ALA A 161 -2.72 -4.74 -13.73
CA ALA A 161 -2.50 -5.56 -12.54
C ALA A 161 -1.41 -4.95 -11.65
N LYS A 162 -0.27 -4.56 -12.25
CA LYS A 162 0.84 -3.88 -11.56
C LYS A 162 0.37 -2.57 -10.92
N GLY A 163 -0.35 -1.74 -11.68
CA GLY A 163 -0.89 -0.47 -11.20
C GLY A 163 -1.88 -0.63 -10.04
N ASN A 164 -2.74 -1.65 -10.07
CA ASN A 164 -3.66 -1.91 -8.95
C ASN A 164 -2.90 -2.31 -7.68
N ARG A 165 -1.89 -3.18 -7.80
CA ARG A 165 -1.03 -3.57 -6.67
C ARG A 165 -0.26 -2.37 -6.11
N GLU A 166 0.34 -1.56 -6.99
CA GLU A 166 1.03 -0.32 -6.64
C GLU A 166 0.10 0.65 -5.88
N GLY A 167 -1.14 0.80 -6.37
CA GLY A 167 -2.16 1.64 -5.76
C GLY A 167 -2.53 1.20 -4.35
N VAL A 168 -2.71 -0.10 -4.12
CA VAL A 168 -2.95 -0.65 -2.77
C VAL A 168 -1.78 -0.32 -1.84
N PHE A 169 -0.53 -0.57 -2.27
CA PHE A 169 0.64 -0.24 -1.45
C PHE A 169 0.76 1.26 -1.16
N LYS A 170 0.44 2.11 -2.15
CA LYS A 170 0.42 3.56 -1.97
C LYS A 170 -0.61 3.96 -0.91
N LYS A 171 -1.84 3.43 -0.99
CA LYS A 171 -2.91 3.70 -0.01
C LYS A 171 -2.55 3.26 1.41
N MET A 172 -1.89 2.11 1.55
CA MET A 172 -1.39 1.67 2.85
C MET A 172 -0.32 2.60 3.42
N ARG A 173 0.64 3.05 2.59
CA ARG A 173 1.67 3.99 3.02
C ARG A 173 1.08 5.33 3.44
N GLU A 174 0.13 5.86 2.68
CA GLU A 174 -0.59 7.08 3.01
C GLU A 174 -1.35 6.94 4.34
N ALA A 175 -2.09 5.85 4.53
CA ALA A 175 -2.82 5.58 5.78
C ALA A 175 -1.88 5.47 6.99
N MET A 176 -0.76 4.75 6.86
CA MET A 176 0.23 4.65 7.94
C MET A 176 0.90 6.00 8.24
N ALA A 177 1.13 6.84 7.23
CA ALA A 177 1.66 8.19 7.42
C ALA A 177 0.66 9.08 8.18
N THR A 178 -0.62 9.03 7.84
CA THR A 178 -1.68 9.74 8.59
C THR A 178 -1.76 9.25 10.04
N ILE A 179 -1.77 7.94 10.29
CA ILE A 179 -1.75 7.39 11.65
C ILE A 179 -0.53 7.90 12.42
N THR A 180 0.65 7.94 11.77
CA THR A 180 1.89 8.43 12.38
C THR A 180 1.78 9.91 12.76
N SER A 181 1.28 10.76 11.85
CA SER A 181 1.08 12.19 12.09
C SER A 181 0.13 12.44 13.27
N VAL A 182 -1.01 11.76 13.32
CA VAL A 182 -1.98 11.89 14.44
C VAL A 182 -1.41 11.35 15.76
N VAL A 183 -0.57 10.31 15.72
CA VAL A 183 0.08 9.77 16.94
C VAL A 183 1.16 10.71 17.45
N GLN A 184 1.93 11.32 16.56
CA GLN A 184 3.07 12.18 16.92
C GLN A 184 2.64 13.57 17.41
N ASP A 185 1.35 13.91 17.32
CA ASP A 185 0.83 15.23 17.66
C ASP A 185 1.64 16.31 16.93
N GLU A 186 1.96 16.07 15.65
CA GLU A 186 2.46 17.12 14.77
C GLU A 186 1.32 18.13 14.62
N HIS A 187 1.18 19.02 15.60
CA HIS A 187 0.27 20.13 15.60
C HIS A 187 0.62 21.01 14.41
N LYS A 188 -0.01 20.71 13.28
CA LYS A 188 -0.44 21.78 12.42
C LYS A 188 -1.53 22.49 13.21
N GLU A 189 -1.14 23.54 13.93
CA GLU A 189 -1.97 24.74 13.97
C GLU A 189 -2.12 25.21 12.50
N GLU A 190 -2.79 24.42 11.66
CA GLU A 190 -3.60 25.01 10.63
C GLU A 190 -4.68 25.70 11.45
N GLU A 191 -4.48 27.00 11.68
CA GLU A 191 -5.57 27.90 12.02
C GLU A 191 -6.78 27.42 11.23
N LEU A 192 -7.94 27.35 11.88
CA LEU A 192 -9.21 27.21 11.17
C LEU A 192 -9.42 28.48 10.29
N GLU A 193 -8.55 28.70 9.31
CA GLU A 193 -8.66 29.69 8.25
C GLU A 193 -9.62 29.22 7.16
N ASN A 194 -10.16 28.01 7.27
CA ASN A 194 -11.34 27.61 6.52
C ASN A 194 -12.58 27.83 7.40
N GLY A 195 -12.88 29.10 7.69
CA GLY A 195 -14.22 29.49 8.13
C GLY A 195 -15.22 28.93 7.12
N CYS A 196 -16.18 28.15 7.60
CA CYS A 196 -17.30 27.81 6.75
C CYS A 196 -18.28 28.99 6.75
N LEU A 197 -19.02 29.16 5.65
CA LEU A 197 -20.04 30.21 5.50
C LEU A 197 -20.95 30.41 6.73
N ALA A 198 -21.21 29.37 7.51
CA ALA A 198 -21.99 29.47 8.75
C ALA A 198 -21.27 30.27 9.86
N MET A 199 -19.95 30.11 10.00
CA MET A 199 -19.14 30.87 10.95
C MET A 199 -19.06 32.33 10.54
N ASP A 200 -18.80 32.59 9.26
CA ASP A 200 -18.68 33.94 8.71
C ASP A 200 -20.01 34.70 8.78
N LEU A 201 -21.14 34.02 8.60
CA LEU A 201 -22.47 34.59 8.85
C LEU A 201 -22.66 34.98 10.33
N GLY A 202 -22.19 34.16 11.26
CA GLY A 202 -22.23 34.46 12.69
C GLY A 202 -21.32 35.64 13.08
N GLU A 203 -20.11 35.71 12.51
CA GLU A 203 -19.19 36.84 12.71
C GLU A 203 -19.75 38.14 12.11
N PHE A 204 -20.38 38.07 10.94
CA PHE A 204 -21.06 39.22 10.34
C PHE A 204 -22.20 39.73 11.23
N GLU A 205 -23.03 38.85 11.80
CA GLU A 205 -24.08 39.25 12.73
C GLU A 205 -23.51 39.93 13.99
N ALA A 206 -22.45 39.37 14.56
CA ALA A 206 -21.78 39.94 15.73
C ALA A 206 -21.15 41.32 15.44
N THR A 207 -20.45 41.44 14.30
CA THR A 207 -19.82 42.71 13.88
C THR A 207 -20.84 43.77 13.48
N LEU A 208 -21.97 43.38 12.90
CA LEU A 208 -23.09 44.27 12.61
C LEU A 208 -23.70 44.87 13.88
N GLU A 209 -23.98 44.04 14.89
CA GLU A 209 -24.53 44.54 16.16
C GLU A 209 -23.51 45.41 16.92
N ALA A 210 -22.22 45.06 16.87
CA ALA A 210 -21.15 45.91 17.42
C ALA A 210 -21.09 47.26 16.69
N TYR A 211 -21.14 47.27 15.35
CA TYR A 211 -21.13 48.50 14.55
C TYR A 211 -22.36 49.38 14.83
N LYS A 212 -23.54 48.78 14.98
CA LYS A 212 -24.78 49.48 15.30
C LYS A 212 -24.76 50.17 16.67
N GLN A 213 -24.03 49.62 17.63
CA GLN A 213 -23.84 50.21 18.97
C GLN A 213 -22.63 51.14 19.05
N SER A 214 -21.75 51.13 18.04
CA SER A 214 -20.54 51.95 18.00
C SER A 214 -20.83 53.41 17.67
N SER A 215 -19.87 54.29 17.99
CA SER A 215 -19.91 55.69 17.57
C SER A 215 -19.83 55.79 16.05
N PRO A 216 -20.48 56.77 15.39
CA PRO A 216 -20.36 56.98 13.94
C PRO A 216 -18.90 57.08 13.44
N ASP A 217 -17.99 57.54 14.29
CA ASP A 217 -16.56 57.70 13.99
C ASP A 217 -15.71 56.46 14.30
N ASP A 218 -16.32 55.37 14.79
CA ASP A 218 -15.63 54.12 15.08
C ASP A 218 -15.22 53.41 13.79
N SER A 219 -14.02 53.79 13.32
CA SER A 219 -13.41 53.24 12.10
C SER A 219 -13.06 51.77 12.25
N GLU A 220 -12.80 51.29 13.47
CA GLU A 220 -12.42 49.90 13.71
C GLU A 220 -13.65 48.98 13.58
N ALA A 221 -14.76 49.33 14.21
CA ALA A 221 -16.02 48.59 14.08
C ALA A 221 -16.51 48.57 12.61
N LYS A 222 -16.38 49.70 11.90
CA LYS A 222 -16.70 49.79 10.48
C LYS A 222 -15.84 48.85 9.63
N ILE A 223 -14.52 48.82 9.84
CA ILE A 223 -13.60 47.96 9.09
C ILE A 223 -13.92 46.48 9.36
N LYS A 224 -14.14 46.09 10.63
CA LYS A 224 -14.49 44.70 10.99
C LYS A 224 -15.79 44.24 10.33
N PHE A 225 -16.83 45.08 10.36
CA PHE A 225 -18.10 44.81 9.70
C PHE A 225 -17.95 44.64 8.18
N GLN A 226 -17.20 45.53 7.52
CA GLN A 226 -16.93 45.41 6.08
C GLN A 226 -16.13 44.14 5.75
N LYS A 227 -15.15 43.78 6.58
CA LYS A 227 -14.34 42.57 6.40
C LYS A 227 -15.19 41.30 6.53
N ALA A 228 -16.03 41.21 7.56
CA ALA A 228 -16.93 40.07 7.75
C ALA A 228 -17.89 39.89 6.55
N PHE A 229 -18.40 40.99 5.98
CA PHE A 229 -19.21 40.92 4.76
C PHE A 229 -18.42 40.43 3.53
N ALA A 230 -17.17 40.90 3.38
CA ALA A 230 -16.31 40.48 2.26
C ALA A 230 -16.01 38.98 2.32
N ASN A 231 -15.74 38.44 3.51
CA ASN A 231 -15.50 37.01 3.71
C ASN A 231 -16.72 36.16 3.27
N ILE A 232 -17.94 36.58 3.62
CA ILE A 232 -19.18 35.92 3.16
C ILE A 232 -19.26 35.88 1.63
N LEU A 233 -18.89 36.98 0.95
CA LEU A 233 -18.93 37.03 -0.51
C LEU A 233 -17.91 36.09 -1.15
N ASP A 234 -16.72 35.97 -0.54
CA ASP A 234 -15.67 35.06 -0.98
C ASP A 234 -16.10 33.60 -0.79
N ASP A 235 -16.69 33.26 0.36
CA ASP A 235 -17.22 31.92 0.66
C ASP A 235 -18.27 31.47 -0.35
N VAL A 236 -19.18 32.37 -0.71
CA VAL A 236 -20.26 32.09 -1.67
C VAL A 236 -19.73 31.84 -3.08
N GLN A 237 -18.53 32.31 -3.44
CA GLN A 237 -17.92 32.01 -4.74
C GLN A 237 -17.72 30.50 -4.94
N SER A 238 -17.38 29.75 -3.89
CA SER A 238 -17.24 28.29 -3.98
C SER A 238 -18.56 27.61 -4.42
N VAL A 239 -19.69 28.13 -3.96
CA VAL A 239 -21.04 27.65 -4.31
C VAL A 239 -21.41 28.07 -5.73
N ILE A 240 -21.11 29.32 -6.12
CA ILE A 240 -21.40 29.83 -7.47
C ILE A 240 -20.60 29.04 -8.53
N ASN A 241 -19.31 28.83 -8.27
CA ASN A 241 -18.36 28.21 -9.21
C ASN A 241 -18.45 26.68 -9.23
N SER A 242 -19.20 26.07 -8.30
CA SER A 242 -19.38 24.62 -8.27
C SER A 242 -20.06 24.11 -9.56
N PRO A 243 -19.54 23.04 -10.18
CA PRO A 243 -20.16 22.40 -11.34
C PRO A 243 -21.51 21.76 -10.98
N HIS A 244 -21.78 21.54 -9.68
CA HIS A 244 -23.01 20.95 -9.17
C HIS A 244 -24.12 21.99 -8.93
N THR A 245 -23.82 23.28 -9.02
CA THR A 245 -24.82 24.34 -8.84
C THR A 245 -25.61 24.55 -10.12
N ARG A 246 -26.93 24.34 -10.05
CA ARG A 246 -27.84 24.55 -11.19
C ARG A 246 -27.81 26.02 -11.61
N LYS A 247 -27.91 26.28 -12.93
CA LYS A 247 -27.88 27.63 -13.51
C LYS A 247 -28.86 28.60 -12.83
N GLU A 248 -30.12 28.20 -12.68
CA GLU A 248 -31.15 29.02 -12.01
C GLU A 248 -30.81 29.37 -10.55
N LYS A 249 -30.15 28.45 -9.83
CA LYS A 249 -29.73 28.70 -8.44
C LYS A 249 -28.50 29.61 -8.42
N ARG A 250 -27.56 29.41 -9.34
CA ARG A 250 -26.39 30.29 -9.52
C ARG A 250 -26.81 31.74 -9.78
N GLU A 251 -27.74 31.97 -10.71
CA GLU A 251 -28.27 33.30 -11.03
C GLU A 251 -28.97 33.94 -9.82
N LYS A 252 -29.76 33.16 -9.08
CA LYS A 252 -30.41 33.65 -7.85
C LYS A 252 -29.40 34.04 -6.77
N ILE A 253 -28.34 33.25 -6.59
CA ILE A 253 -27.29 33.54 -5.60
C ILE A 253 -26.56 34.83 -6.01
N LEU A 254 -26.18 34.98 -7.28
CA LEU A 254 -25.55 36.20 -7.78
C LEU A 254 -26.42 37.44 -7.54
N ALA A 255 -27.71 37.37 -7.88
CA ALA A 255 -28.64 38.47 -7.65
C ALA A 255 -28.80 38.82 -6.15
N LEU A 256 -28.73 37.83 -5.26
CA LEU A 256 -28.74 38.07 -3.81
C LEU A 256 -27.44 38.73 -3.33
N CYS A 257 -26.29 38.32 -3.85
CA CYS A 257 -25.00 38.94 -3.55
C CYS A 257 -24.94 40.40 -4.00
N GLU A 258 -25.38 40.70 -5.23
CA GLU A 258 -25.46 42.06 -5.76
C GLU A 258 -26.38 42.94 -4.90
N ASN A 259 -27.57 42.45 -4.56
CA ASN A 259 -28.49 43.16 -3.68
C ASN A 259 -27.90 43.41 -2.28
N ALA A 260 -27.23 42.41 -1.70
CA ALA A 260 -26.58 42.57 -0.41
C ALA A 260 -25.45 43.62 -0.46
N GLN A 261 -24.66 43.66 -1.53
CA GLN A 261 -23.63 44.69 -1.75
C GLN A 261 -24.23 46.10 -1.84
N ASP A 262 -25.34 46.25 -2.57
CA ASP A 262 -26.05 47.53 -2.68
C ASP A 262 -26.57 48.00 -1.32
N ILE A 263 -27.22 47.11 -0.55
CA ILE A 263 -27.69 47.42 0.81
C ILE A 263 -26.52 47.83 1.72
N MET A 264 -25.40 47.11 1.63
CA MET A 264 -24.21 47.37 2.43
C MET A 264 -23.64 48.76 2.13
N LYS A 265 -23.55 49.13 0.85
CA LYS A 265 -23.13 50.46 0.41
C LYS A 265 -24.06 51.56 0.96
N ASP A 266 -25.37 51.35 0.85
CA ASP A 266 -26.40 52.27 1.35
C ASP A 266 -26.28 52.54 2.86
N ILE A 267 -26.01 51.50 3.65
CA ILE A 267 -25.83 51.60 5.11
C ILE A 267 -24.64 52.50 5.43
N LEU A 268 -23.52 52.32 4.73
CA LEU A 268 -22.29 53.09 4.95
C LEU A 268 -22.40 54.54 4.52
N GLU A 269 -23.11 54.82 3.42
CA GLU A 269 -23.34 56.19 2.97
C GLU A 269 -24.29 56.95 3.91
N LYS A 270 -25.31 56.28 4.46
CA LYS A 270 -26.24 56.89 5.42
C LYS A 270 -25.61 57.22 6.76
N THR A 271 -24.64 56.43 7.23
CA THR A 271 -23.91 56.75 8.46
C THR A 271 -22.93 57.90 8.27
N GLN A 272 -22.36 58.06 7.07
CA GLN A 272 -21.51 59.20 6.71
C GLN A 272 -22.29 60.53 6.69
N LYS A 273 -23.53 60.53 6.16
CA LYS A 273 -24.38 61.74 6.12
C LYS A 273 -24.93 62.19 7.47
N ARG A 274 -24.86 61.38 8.52
CA ARG A 274 -25.21 61.81 9.90
C ARG A 274 -24.07 62.58 10.60
N GLN A 275 -22.91 62.68 9.97
CA GLN A 275 -21.73 63.38 10.48
C GLN A 275 -21.66 64.85 10.00
N GLU A 276 -22.46 65.23 8.99
CA GLU A 276 -22.60 66.60 8.48
C GLU A 276 -23.81 67.32 9.09
#